data_AF-A0A812BLI3-F1
#
_entry.id   AF-A0A812BLI3-F1
#
_cell.length_a   1.000
_cell.length_b   1.000
_cell.length_c   1.000
_cell.angle_alpha   90.00
_cell.angle_beta   90.00
_cell.angle_gamma   90.00
#
_symmetry.space_group_name_H-M   'P 1'
#
loop_
_entity.id
_entity.type
_entity.pdbx_description
1 polymer ?
#
loop_
_entity_poly.entity_id
_entity_poly.type
_entity_poly.pdbx_seq_one_letter_code
_entity_poly.pdbx_strand_id
1 'polypeptide(L)'
;MVGTEASVGMIQDLISKKRVTGSEAEMWLLSLSFVHHPTKEMVAAATPLLDERGVSGNTLLAVSSLASSYCNARPDCGKDSEITTLLRKLIDHTHDCNTQNGDARRIIFALRAIGNIGHSHETVSHLTRCFTRRDVREEIRIAAMDAFRRIPCDAMRSDLMGVFRDEAEDSELRLNAYIALMKCPSRNVLSEFHKSMDAFRASAYLRVFGNELRYWDDKSLNELQSSLKRLMYMQSLSFSKTMALLDSRMIIPTCVGLPLNLTISTTGSISLDAKASLQRPKYELNIDFRPSASIQVKGEMSVDAHVSRAGLKMVTVAHTSTGAKLDIRNNKFDLQIPQKKMEIFNLKTDFYIVHRNSEKKQRMIVDNVKKHEVCTGKFMKQVTGLSFCQILKFPNASHHKEAPFFPFTGPVVYDLYMINEDAPNGYQIEAFSKVRLFSL
;
A
#
# COMPACT_ATOMS: atom_id res chain seq x y z
N MET A 1 0.46 -5.29 -13.77
CA MET A 1 -0.52 -4.55 -14.59
C MET A 1 0.22 -3.99 -15.78
N VAL A 2 -0.38 -3.99 -16.98
CA VAL A 2 0.24 -3.45 -18.21
C VAL A 2 0.27 -1.92 -18.20
N GLY A 3 -0.62 -1.25 -17.43
CA GLY A 3 -0.56 0.19 -17.19
C GLY A 3 -0.86 1.04 -18.42
N THR A 4 -1.67 0.53 -19.35
CA THR A 4 -2.09 1.20 -20.59
C THR A 4 -3.55 1.63 -20.50
N GLU A 5 -3.97 2.60 -21.31
CA GLU A 5 -5.38 3.01 -21.46
C GLU A 5 -6.29 1.81 -21.72
N ALA A 6 -5.93 0.93 -22.67
CA ALA A 6 -6.69 -0.28 -22.96
C ALA A 6 -6.83 -1.21 -21.75
N SER A 7 -5.78 -1.33 -20.91
CA SER A 7 -5.85 -2.15 -19.69
C SER A 7 -6.76 -1.53 -18.63
N VAL A 8 -6.78 -0.21 -18.51
CA VAL A 8 -7.69 0.51 -17.60
C VAL A 8 -9.13 0.40 -18.10
N GLY A 9 -9.37 0.56 -19.40
CA GLY A 9 -10.68 0.37 -20.03
C GLY A 9 -11.21 -1.05 -19.83
N MET A 10 -10.34 -2.07 -19.95
CA MET A 10 -10.72 -3.46 -19.65
C MET A 10 -11.12 -3.66 -18.17
N ILE A 11 -10.37 -3.07 -17.23
CA ILE A 11 -10.71 -3.12 -15.80
C ILE A 11 -12.08 -2.48 -15.57
N GLN A 12 -12.31 -1.30 -16.16
CA GLN A 12 -13.58 -0.60 -16.07
C GLN A 12 -14.73 -1.45 -16.62
N ASP A 13 -14.60 -2.00 -17.83
CA ASP A 13 -15.63 -2.79 -18.49
C ASP A 13 -16.01 -4.05 -17.70
N LEU A 14 -15.01 -4.79 -17.21
CA LEU A 14 -15.23 -6.03 -16.47
C LEU A 14 -15.88 -5.83 -15.10
N ILE A 15 -15.53 -4.74 -14.40
CA ILE A 15 -16.17 -4.38 -13.13
C ILE A 15 -17.60 -3.88 -13.38
N SER A 16 -17.79 -2.99 -14.37
CA SER A 16 -19.11 -2.40 -14.68
C SER A 16 -20.11 -3.48 -15.12
N LYS A 17 -19.66 -4.45 -15.92
CA LYS A 17 -20.47 -5.62 -16.33
C LYS A 17 -20.64 -6.68 -15.24
N LYS A 18 -20.14 -6.43 -14.01
CA LYS A 18 -20.17 -7.36 -12.87
C LYS A 18 -19.56 -8.73 -13.18
N ARG A 19 -18.61 -8.79 -14.13
CA ARG A 19 -17.84 -10.01 -14.42
C ARG A 19 -16.74 -10.24 -13.39
N VAL A 20 -16.30 -9.17 -12.73
CA VAL A 20 -15.37 -9.18 -11.59
C VAL A 20 -16.03 -8.44 -10.43
N THR A 21 -16.10 -9.07 -9.25
CA THR A 21 -16.82 -8.54 -8.08
C THR A 21 -16.05 -8.84 -6.79
N GLY A 22 -16.51 -8.26 -5.67
CA GLY A 22 -15.94 -8.52 -4.34
C GLY A 22 -14.46 -8.12 -4.24
N SER A 23 -13.68 -8.92 -3.49
CA SER A 23 -12.27 -8.65 -3.22
C SER A 23 -11.39 -8.60 -4.47
N GLU A 24 -11.76 -9.32 -5.53
CA GLU A 24 -11.02 -9.28 -6.79
C GLU A 24 -11.17 -7.93 -7.50
N ALA A 25 -12.40 -7.40 -7.55
CA ALA A 25 -12.64 -6.05 -8.08
C ALA A 25 -11.92 -4.99 -7.25
N GLU A 26 -11.92 -5.10 -5.92
CA GLU A 26 -11.20 -4.16 -5.05
C GLU A 26 -9.69 -4.14 -5.31
N MET A 27 -9.08 -5.31 -5.54
CA MET A 27 -7.65 -5.38 -5.88
C MET A 27 -7.34 -4.77 -7.24
N TRP A 28 -8.22 -4.98 -8.22
CA TRP A 28 -8.06 -4.37 -9.55
C TRP A 28 -8.19 -2.84 -9.47
N LEU A 29 -9.15 -2.33 -8.70
CA LEU A 29 -9.28 -0.90 -8.44
C LEU A 29 -8.05 -0.34 -7.73
N LEU A 30 -7.58 -1.00 -6.66
CA LEU A 30 -6.36 -0.59 -5.95
C LEU A 30 -5.16 -0.51 -6.89
N SER A 31 -5.06 -1.45 -7.83
CA SER A 31 -3.95 -1.50 -8.77
C SER A 31 -3.88 -0.24 -9.68
N LEU A 32 -4.99 0.46 -9.94
CA LEU A 32 -5.01 1.72 -10.70
C LEU A 32 -4.16 2.81 -10.02
N SER A 33 -4.05 2.76 -8.70
CA SER A 33 -3.27 3.73 -7.92
C SER A 33 -1.76 3.56 -8.11
N PHE A 34 -1.32 2.44 -8.67
CA PHE A 34 0.10 2.10 -8.90
C PHE A 34 0.53 2.26 -10.37
N VAL A 35 -0.28 2.92 -11.19
CA VAL A 35 0.11 3.30 -12.55
C VAL A 35 1.12 4.46 -12.47
N HIS A 36 2.36 4.21 -12.90
CA HIS A 36 3.48 5.16 -12.76
C HIS A 36 3.40 6.37 -13.69
N HIS A 37 2.92 6.17 -14.92
CA HIS A 37 2.83 7.21 -15.95
C HIS A 37 1.41 7.31 -16.50
N PRO A 38 0.43 7.72 -15.67
CA PRO A 38 -0.94 7.85 -16.12
C PRO A 38 -1.05 8.93 -17.20
N THR A 39 -1.93 8.71 -18.17
CA THR A 39 -2.34 9.69 -19.16
C THR A 39 -3.76 10.17 -18.85
N LYS A 40 -4.19 11.29 -19.42
CA LYS A 40 -5.55 11.81 -19.22
C LYS A 40 -6.60 10.86 -19.80
N GLU A 41 -6.26 10.13 -20.86
CA GLU A 41 -7.10 9.10 -21.47
C GLU A 41 -7.31 7.93 -20.51
N MET A 42 -6.31 7.55 -19.71
CA MET A 42 -6.50 6.54 -18.64
C MET A 42 -7.46 7.04 -17.56
N VAL A 43 -7.39 8.32 -17.19
CA VAL A 43 -8.34 8.90 -16.23
C VAL A 43 -9.75 8.91 -16.82
N ALA A 44 -9.90 9.30 -18.08
CA ALA A 44 -11.18 9.26 -18.80
C ALA A 44 -11.74 7.83 -18.87
N ALA A 45 -10.91 6.82 -19.15
CA ALA A 45 -11.31 5.42 -19.21
C ALA A 45 -11.77 4.88 -17.85
N ALA A 46 -11.19 5.35 -16.73
CA ALA A 46 -11.59 4.94 -15.38
C ALA A 46 -12.82 5.69 -14.84
N THR A 47 -13.10 6.91 -15.34
CA THR A 47 -14.14 7.80 -14.83
C THR A 47 -15.56 7.19 -14.86
N PRO A 48 -15.98 6.37 -15.85
CA PRO A 48 -17.28 5.70 -15.84
C PRO A 48 -17.53 4.77 -14.65
N LEU A 49 -16.48 4.30 -13.95
CA LEU A 49 -16.63 3.51 -12.72
C LEU A 49 -17.39 4.25 -11.61
N LEU A 50 -17.45 5.58 -11.68
CA LEU A 50 -18.18 6.42 -10.74
C LEU A 50 -19.69 6.47 -11.02
N ASP A 51 -20.14 6.02 -12.19
CA ASP A 51 -21.56 6.05 -12.59
C ASP A 51 -22.32 4.80 -12.09
N GLU A 52 -21.58 3.81 -11.59
CA GLU A 52 -22.15 2.57 -11.09
C GLU A 52 -23.08 2.79 -9.89
N ARG A 53 -24.25 2.14 -9.93
CA ARG A 53 -25.20 2.20 -8.81
C ARG A 53 -24.60 1.54 -7.58
N GLY A 54 -24.47 2.31 -6.51
CA GLY A 54 -23.83 1.83 -5.28
C GLY A 54 -22.30 1.74 -5.38
N VAL A 55 -21.69 2.60 -6.20
CA VAL A 55 -20.22 2.75 -6.27
C VAL A 55 -19.60 2.80 -4.87
N SER A 56 -18.58 1.98 -4.66
CA SER A 56 -17.89 1.91 -3.37
C SER A 56 -17.01 3.14 -3.15
N GLY A 57 -16.83 3.54 -1.89
CA GLY A 57 -15.88 4.61 -1.54
C GLY A 57 -14.45 4.31 -2.01
N ASN A 58 -14.05 3.03 -2.01
CA ASN A 58 -12.74 2.58 -2.52
C ASN A 58 -12.59 2.85 -4.02
N THR A 59 -13.67 2.76 -4.81
CA THR A 59 -13.66 3.11 -6.23
C THR A 59 -13.38 4.61 -6.42
N LEU A 60 -14.03 5.47 -5.62
CA LEU A 60 -13.79 6.92 -5.66
C LEU A 60 -12.32 7.24 -5.37
N LEU A 61 -11.74 6.62 -4.34
CA LEU A 61 -10.34 6.80 -3.97
C LEU A 61 -9.37 6.27 -5.03
N ALA A 62 -9.63 5.10 -5.61
CA ALA A 62 -8.79 4.51 -6.65
C ALA A 62 -8.71 5.38 -7.91
N VAL A 63 -9.86 5.83 -8.42
CA VAL A 63 -9.91 6.71 -9.61
C VAL A 63 -9.28 8.07 -9.31
N SER A 64 -9.55 8.64 -8.12
CA SER A 64 -8.90 9.89 -7.70
C SER A 64 -7.38 9.78 -7.55
N SER A 65 -6.86 8.61 -7.15
CA SER A 65 -5.42 8.37 -7.01
C SER A 65 -4.72 8.31 -8.37
N LEU A 66 -5.36 7.70 -9.38
CA LEU A 66 -4.89 7.72 -10.76
C LEU A 66 -4.80 9.16 -11.30
N ALA A 67 -5.84 9.96 -11.07
CA ALA A 67 -5.89 11.37 -11.46
C ALA A 67 -4.88 12.24 -10.68
N SER A 68 -4.71 11.98 -9.39
CA SER A 68 -3.69 12.64 -8.57
C SER A 68 -2.28 12.40 -9.11
N SER A 69 -1.94 11.14 -9.43
CA SER A 69 -0.65 10.80 -10.05
C SER A 69 -0.44 11.49 -11.40
N TYR A 70 -1.51 11.64 -12.21
CA TYR A 70 -1.46 12.42 -13.46
C TYR A 70 -1.17 13.91 -13.21
N CYS A 71 -1.85 14.49 -12.23
CA CYS A 71 -1.75 15.90 -11.86
C CYS A 71 -0.41 16.27 -11.17
N ASN A 72 0.15 15.37 -10.37
CA ASN A 72 1.46 15.60 -9.72
C ASN A 72 2.59 15.81 -10.74
N ALA A 73 2.48 15.21 -11.93
CA ALA A 73 3.43 15.40 -13.02
C ALA A 73 3.13 16.65 -13.87
N ARG A 74 1.97 17.30 -13.69
CA ARG A 74 1.44 18.37 -14.57
C ARG A 74 0.73 19.45 -13.76
N PRO A 75 1.40 20.58 -13.44
CA PRO A 75 0.83 21.65 -12.63
C PRO A 75 -0.50 22.22 -13.17
N ASP A 76 -0.68 22.24 -14.49
CA ASP A 76 -1.86 22.76 -15.19
C ASP A 76 -2.98 21.72 -15.41
N CYS A 77 -2.91 20.51 -14.82
CA CYS A 77 -3.85 19.42 -15.09
C CYS A 77 -5.33 19.79 -14.86
N GLY A 78 -5.61 20.82 -14.04
CA GLY A 78 -6.97 21.30 -13.80
C GLY A 78 -7.65 21.89 -15.04
N LYS A 79 -6.89 22.20 -16.10
CA LYS A 79 -7.40 22.66 -17.40
C LYS A 79 -7.84 21.50 -18.31
N ASP A 80 -7.43 20.27 -18.03
CA ASP A 80 -7.78 19.11 -18.83
C ASP A 80 -9.23 18.69 -18.58
N SER A 81 -10.02 18.60 -19.65
CA SER A 81 -11.46 18.31 -19.60
C SER A 81 -11.81 17.01 -18.88
N GLU A 82 -10.91 16.03 -18.93
CA GLU A 82 -11.00 14.71 -18.32
C GLU A 82 -10.94 14.82 -16.79
N ILE A 83 -10.05 15.68 -16.27
CA ILE A 83 -9.94 15.97 -14.84
C ILE A 83 -11.15 16.76 -14.36
N THR A 84 -11.56 17.78 -15.14
CA THR A 84 -12.75 18.58 -14.82
C THR A 84 -14.01 17.71 -14.77
N THR A 85 -14.16 16.77 -15.70
CA THR A 85 -15.28 15.83 -15.75
C THR A 85 -15.28 14.90 -14.53
N LEU A 86 -14.12 14.35 -14.16
CA LEU A 86 -13.99 13.54 -12.96
C LEU A 86 -14.38 14.32 -11.69
N LEU A 87 -13.91 15.56 -11.56
CA LEU A 87 -14.21 16.41 -10.40
C LEU A 87 -15.70 16.72 -10.28
N ARG A 88 -16.39 17.02 -11.38
CA ARG A 88 -17.86 17.22 -11.36
C ARG A 88 -18.58 15.98 -10.84
N LYS A 89 -18.24 14.79 -11.33
CA LYS A 89 -18.83 13.54 -10.82
C LYS A 89 -18.56 13.34 -9.33
N LEU A 90 -17.36 13.65 -8.86
CA LEU A 90 -17.03 13.56 -7.43
C LEU A 90 -17.84 14.57 -6.59
N ILE A 91 -18.06 15.79 -7.09
CA ILE A 91 -18.94 16.78 -6.47
C ILE A 91 -20.38 16.25 -6.40
N ASP A 92 -20.88 15.62 -7.46
CA ASP A 92 -22.24 15.05 -7.45
C ASP A 92 -22.40 13.95 -6.37
N HIS A 93 -21.36 13.16 -6.12
CA HIS A 93 -21.34 12.14 -5.06
C HIS A 93 -21.29 12.71 -3.63
N THR A 94 -21.05 14.02 -3.44
CA THR A 94 -21.14 14.63 -2.11
C THR A 94 -22.57 14.97 -1.71
N HIS A 95 -23.52 14.95 -2.65
CA HIS A 95 -24.93 15.34 -2.43
C HIS A 95 -25.07 16.71 -1.74
N ASP A 96 -24.28 17.70 -2.17
CA ASP A 96 -24.21 19.03 -1.54
C ASP A 96 -23.89 18.97 -0.03
N CYS A 97 -23.11 17.95 0.35
CA CYS A 97 -22.72 17.66 1.73
C CYS A 97 -23.90 17.40 2.68
N ASN A 98 -25.07 17.04 2.13
CA ASN A 98 -26.28 16.79 2.88
C ASN A 98 -26.53 15.28 3.07
N THR A 99 -26.66 14.86 4.33
CA THR A 99 -26.90 13.45 4.70
C THR A 99 -28.36 13.01 4.60
N GLN A 100 -29.29 13.92 4.31
CA GLN A 100 -30.70 13.55 4.06
C GLN A 100 -30.85 12.79 2.73
N ASN A 101 -29.95 13.06 1.77
CA ASN A 101 -29.99 12.50 0.42
C ASN A 101 -28.85 11.50 0.14
N GLY A 102 -27.92 11.29 1.08
CA GLY A 102 -26.73 10.45 0.88
C GLY A 102 -26.16 9.87 2.17
N ASP A 103 -25.50 8.71 2.05
CA ASP A 103 -24.72 8.11 3.14
C ASP A 103 -23.52 9.02 3.48
N ALA A 104 -23.43 9.47 4.73
CA ALA A 104 -22.33 10.29 5.23
C ALA A 104 -20.96 9.69 4.90
N ARG A 105 -20.84 8.36 4.93
CA ARG A 105 -19.61 7.65 4.59
C ARG A 105 -19.21 7.89 3.13
N ARG A 106 -20.16 7.82 2.20
CA ARG A 106 -19.94 8.06 0.77
C ARG A 106 -19.56 9.51 0.50
N ILE A 107 -20.22 10.46 1.18
CA ILE A 107 -19.88 11.88 1.08
C ILE A 107 -18.43 12.12 1.51
N ILE A 108 -18.00 11.53 2.63
CA ILE A 108 -16.61 11.63 3.12
C ILE A 108 -15.63 11.04 2.10
N PHE A 109 -15.93 9.87 1.49
CA PHE A 109 -15.08 9.29 0.45
C PHE A 109 -14.99 10.20 -0.79
N ALA A 110 -16.08 10.83 -1.21
CA ALA A 110 -16.09 11.78 -2.32
C ALA A 110 -15.24 13.03 -2.02
N LEU A 111 -15.37 13.61 -0.83
CA LEU A 111 -14.56 14.75 -0.39
C LEU A 111 -13.06 14.40 -0.32
N ARG A 112 -12.73 13.20 0.19
CA ARG A 112 -11.35 12.70 0.21
C ARG A 112 -10.80 12.44 -1.19
N ALA A 113 -11.63 11.96 -2.12
CA ALA A 113 -11.28 11.79 -3.52
C ALA A 113 -11.01 13.16 -4.20
N ILE A 114 -11.83 14.18 -3.92
CA ILE A 114 -11.59 15.57 -4.37
C ILE A 114 -10.24 16.08 -3.83
N GLY A 115 -10.01 15.93 -2.53
CA GLY A 115 -8.76 16.30 -1.87
C GLY A 115 -7.54 15.53 -2.39
N ASN A 116 -7.72 14.27 -2.78
CA ASN A 116 -6.66 13.46 -3.37
C ASN A 116 -6.20 14.05 -4.71
N ILE A 117 -7.11 14.50 -5.56
CA ILE A 117 -6.78 15.10 -6.87
C ILE A 117 -6.02 16.42 -6.68
N GLY A 118 -6.50 17.29 -5.79
CA GLY A 118 -5.71 18.43 -5.29
C GLY A 118 -5.42 19.57 -6.27
N HIS A 119 -5.88 19.54 -7.52
CA HIS A 119 -5.44 20.50 -8.55
C HIS A 119 -6.58 21.24 -9.27
N SER A 120 -7.63 21.65 -8.56
CA SER A 120 -8.70 22.43 -9.18
C SER A 120 -9.27 23.52 -8.27
N HIS A 121 -9.33 24.73 -8.81
CA HIS A 121 -10.05 25.85 -8.20
C HIS A 121 -11.56 25.66 -8.20
N GLU A 122 -12.10 24.83 -9.10
CA GLU A 122 -13.55 24.63 -9.24
C GLU A 122 -14.18 24.02 -7.99
N THR A 123 -13.43 23.20 -7.27
CA THR A 123 -13.91 22.51 -6.07
C THR A 123 -13.91 23.40 -4.84
N VAL A 124 -13.13 24.49 -4.82
CA VAL A 124 -12.96 25.37 -3.66
C VAL A 124 -14.30 25.90 -3.17
N SER A 125 -15.14 26.41 -4.09
CA SER A 125 -16.46 26.96 -3.75
C SER A 125 -17.40 25.93 -3.13
N HIS A 126 -17.30 24.67 -3.55
CA HIS A 126 -18.09 23.57 -3.04
C HIS A 126 -17.58 23.12 -1.65
N LEU A 127 -16.27 22.93 -1.52
CA LEU A 127 -15.65 22.56 -0.25
C LEU A 127 -15.88 23.61 0.84
N THR A 128 -15.76 24.91 0.49
CA THR A 128 -16.08 26.02 1.39
C THR A 128 -17.50 25.91 1.91
N ARG A 129 -18.50 25.76 1.02
CA ARG A 129 -19.90 25.59 1.45
C ARG A 129 -20.09 24.40 2.37
N CYS A 130 -19.37 23.30 2.15
CA CYS A 130 -19.49 22.10 2.98
C CYS A 130 -18.99 22.29 4.42
N PHE A 131 -17.91 23.07 4.65
CA PHE A 131 -17.38 23.25 6.00
C PHE A 131 -17.92 24.49 6.73
N THR A 132 -18.45 25.50 6.02
CA THR A 132 -19.03 26.71 6.65
C THR A 132 -20.46 26.51 7.13
N ARG A 133 -21.18 25.54 6.57
CA ARG A 133 -22.57 25.21 6.92
C ARG A 133 -22.64 24.42 8.23
N ARG A 134 -23.27 25.00 9.25
CA ARG A 134 -23.43 24.36 10.57
C ARG A 134 -24.48 23.23 10.60
N ASP A 135 -25.33 23.14 9.58
CA ASP A 135 -26.28 22.02 9.40
C ASP A 135 -25.61 20.74 8.88
N VAL A 136 -24.38 20.84 8.36
CA VAL A 136 -23.58 19.70 7.90
C VAL A 136 -22.91 19.01 9.10
N ARG A 137 -22.92 17.68 9.12
CA ARG A 137 -22.26 16.89 10.17
C ARG A 137 -20.77 17.21 10.27
N GLU A 138 -20.24 17.29 11.49
CA GLU A 138 -18.83 17.64 11.76
C GLU A 138 -17.83 16.79 10.97
N GLU A 139 -18.03 15.47 10.90
CA GLU A 139 -17.18 14.54 10.15
C GLU A 139 -17.03 14.92 8.65
N ILE A 140 -18.10 15.44 8.05
CA ILE A 140 -18.12 15.89 6.65
C ILE A 140 -17.44 17.25 6.52
N ARG A 141 -17.67 18.17 7.47
CA ARG A 141 -16.98 19.47 7.53
C ARG A 141 -15.46 19.27 7.66
N ILE A 142 -15.02 18.34 8.52
CA ILE A 142 -13.61 17.95 8.68
C ILE A 142 -13.04 17.40 7.36
N ALA A 143 -13.74 16.47 6.71
CA ALA A 143 -13.30 15.90 5.44
C ALA A 143 -13.19 16.97 4.33
N ALA A 144 -14.09 17.95 4.30
CA ALA A 144 -14.04 19.07 3.37
C ALA A 144 -12.84 20.00 3.64
N MET A 145 -12.53 20.28 4.90
CA MET A 145 -11.33 21.05 5.27
C MET A 145 -10.04 20.29 4.95
N ASP A 146 -9.97 18.98 5.23
CA ASP A 146 -8.81 18.14 4.89
C ASP A 146 -8.51 18.14 3.39
N ALA A 147 -9.53 18.31 2.53
CA ALA A 147 -9.32 18.40 1.08
C ALA A 147 -8.43 19.58 0.66
N PHE A 148 -8.38 20.67 1.44
CA PHE A 148 -7.51 21.83 1.16
C PHE A 148 -6.02 21.54 1.32
N ARG A 149 -5.62 20.41 1.91
CA ARG A 149 -4.22 20.02 2.13
C ARG A 149 -3.38 19.91 0.86
N ARG A 150 -4.03 19.67 -0.28
CA ARG A 150 -3.40 19.51 -1.60
C ARG A 150 -3.77 20.60 -2.60
N ILE A 151 -4.77 21.43 -2.29
CA ILE A 151 -5.17 22.55 -3.15
C ILE A 151 -4.01 23.56 -3.25
N PRO A 152 -3.72 24.15 -4.43
CA PRO A 152 -2.66 25.14 -4.60
C PRO A 152 -2.82 26.38 -3.69
N CYS A 153 -1.72 27.05 -3.36
CA CYS A 153 -1.71 28.13 -2.37
C CYS A 153 -2.35 29.45 -2.83
N ASP A 154 -2.54 29.63 -4.13
CA ASP A 154 -3.26 30.75 -4.73
C ASP A 154 -4.79 30.64 -4.59
N ALA A 155 -5.32 29.48 -4.18
CA ALA A 155 -6.73 29.34 -3.84
C ALA A 155 -7.12 30.13 -2.58
N MET A 156 -8.35 30.66 -2.58
CA MET A 156 -8.92 31.43 -1.47
C MET A 156 -9.12 30.55 -0.22
N ARG A 157 -8.66 31.03 0.94
CA ARG A 157 -8.67 30.33 2.24
C ARG A 157 -9.24 31.18 3.38
N SER A 158 -9.91 32.29 3.07
CA SER A 158 -10.51 33.20 4.07
C SER A 158 -11.49 32.49 4.99
N ASP A 159 -12.28 31.55 4.47
CA ASP A 159 -13.29 30.85 5.25
C ASP A 159 -12.69 29.85 6.25
N LEU A 160 -11.54 29.25 5.92
CA LEU A 160 -10.78 28.41 6.88
C LEU A 160 -10.29 29.26 8.06
N MET A 161 -9.85 30.49 7.79
CA MET A 161 -9.49 31.45 8.85
C MET A 161 -10.72 31.83 9.70
N GLY A 162 -11.89 31.96 9.06
CA GLY A 162 -13.17 32.15 9.75
C GLY A 162 -13.47 31.04 10.75
N VAL A 163 -13.40 29.77 10.32
CA VAL A 163 -13.62 28.61 11.20
C VAL A 163 -12.58 28.54 12.31
N PHE A 164 -11.29 28.77 12.02
CA PHE A 164 -10.24 28.72 13.04
C PHE A 164 -10.44 29.76 14.17
N ARG A 165 -10.92 30.96 13.82
CA ARG A 165 -11.15 32.07 14.76
C ARG A 165 -12.45 31.98 15.55
N ASP A 166 -13.42 31.24 15.05
CA ASP A 166 -14.73 31.14 15.68
C ASP A 166 -14.67 30.23 16.91
N GLU A 167 -14.66 30.83 18.11
CA GLU A 167 -14.65 30.08 19.37
C GLU A 167 -15.93 29.29 19.65
N ALA A 168 -17.02 29.56 18.90
CA ALA A 168 -18.25 28.78 19.00
C ALA A 168 -18.18 27.45 18.21
N GLU A 169 -17.19 27.29 17.33
CA GLU A 169 -16.96 26.03 16.62
C GLU A 169 -16.17 25.03 17.48
N ASP A 170 -16.41 23.74 17.26
CA ASP A 170 -15.73 22.68 17.98
C ASP A 170 -14.20 22.73 17.82
N SER A 171 -13.48 22.35 18.88
CA SER A 171 -12.01 22.38 18.89
C SER A 171 -11.40 21.51 17.78
N GLU A 172 -12.02 20.39 17.43
CA GLU A 172 -11.61 19.51 16.32
C GLU A 172 -11.74 20.23 14.97
N LEU A 173 -12.82 20.99 14.74
CA LEU A 173 -13.02 21.77 13.51
C LEU A 173 -12.00 22.89 13.38
N ARG A 174 -11.76 23.63 14.47
CA ARG A 174 -10.76 24.71 14.54
C ARG A 174 -9.35 24.17 14.28
N LEU A 175 -9.02 23.01 14.83
CA LEU A 175 -7.73 22.34 14.61
C LEU A 175 -7.56 21.90 13.14
N ASN A 176 -8.59 21.30 12.54
CA ASN A 176 -8.54 20.90 11.13
C ASN A 176 -8.42 22.12 10.19
N ALA A 177 -9.14 23.21 10.49
CA ALA A 177 -9.00 24.46 9.76
C ALA A 177 -7.57 25.03 9.85
N TYR A 178 -6.98 24.99 11.04
CA TYR A 178 -5.58 25.39 11.25
C TYR A 178 -4.60 24.53 10.43
N ILE A 179 -4.72 23.19 10.49
CA ILE A 179 -3.85 22.28 9.72
C ILE A 179 -3.95 22.59 8.21
N ALA A 180 -5.15 22.86 7.70
CA ALA A 180 -5.36 23.24 6.32
C ALA A 180 -4.71 24.60 5.97
N LEU A 181 -4.75 25.59 6.88
CA LEU A 181 -4.09 26.89 6.71
C LEU A 181 -2.57 26.78 6.73
N MET A 182 -2.00 25.90 7.56
CA MET A 182 -0.56 25.69 7.67
C MET A 182 0.10 25.10 6.42
N LYS A 183 -0.69 24.61 5.46
CA LYS A 183 -0.18 24.25 4.13
C LYS A 183 0.41 25.46 3.39
N CYS A 184 -0.19 26.64 3.57
CA CYS A 184 0.19 27.88 2.91
C CYS A 184 0.24 29.01 3.95
N PRO A 185 1.25 29.00 4.85
CA PRO A 185 1.28 29.88 6.00
C PRO A 185 1.41 31.35 5.57
N SER A 186 0.59 32.22 6.15
CA SER A 186 0.71 33.68 6.01
C SER A 186 1.12 34.30 7.34
N ARG A 187 1.67 35.53 7.32
CA ARG A 187 2.08 36.24 8.55
C ARG A 187 0.94 36.32 9.59
N ASN A 188 -0.31 36.39 9.13
CA ASN A 188 -1.51 36.44 9.96
C ASN A 188 -1.86 35.10 10.62
N VAL A 189 -1.49 33.96 10.01
CA VAL A 189 -1.71 32.61 10.58
C VAL A 189 -0.69 32.34 11.69
N LEU A 190 0.55 32.82 11.53
CA LEU A 190 1.66 32.52 12.44
C LEU A 190 1.55 33.23 13.81
N SER A 191 0.78 34.31 13.94
CA SER A 191 0.61 35.04 15.21
C SER A 191 -0.40 34.43 16.18
N GLU A 192 -1.24 33.48 15.73
CA GLU A 192 -2.44 33.03 16.45
C GLU A 192 -2.27 31.70 17.22
N PHE A 193 -1.10 31.04 17.15
CA PHE A 193 -0.98 29.60 17.46
C PHE A 193 -0.77 29.21 18.94
N HIS A 194 -0.74 30.13 19.91
CA HIS A 194 -0.16 29.78 21.23
C HIS A 194 -1.07 29.06 22.24
N LYS A 195 -2.32 28.67 21.93
CA LYS A 195 -3.22 28.06 22.92
C LYS A 195 -4.32 27.16 22.32
N SER A 196 -4.15 25.83 22.36
CA SER A 196 -5.20 24.83 22.69
C SER A 196 -4.82 23.39 22.28
N MET A 197 -5.10 22.39 23.13
CA MET A 197 -5.17 20.95 22.78
C MET A 197 -6.12 20.22 23.75
N ASP A 198 -7.09 19.43 23.24
CA ASP A 198 -7.36 18.00 23.56
C ASP A 198 -8.72 17.46 23.06
N ALA A 199 -8.72 16.30 22.37
CA ALA A 199 -9.69 15.18 22.41
C ALA A 199 -9.35 14.09 21.34
N PHE A 200 -9.53 12.80 21.65
CA PHE A 200 -9.14 11.67 20.78
C PHE A 200 -10.34 10.86 20.23
N ARG A 201 -10.45 10.76 18.91
CA ARG A 201 -11.30 9.80 18.15
C ARG A 201 -10.41 9.05 17.15
N ALA A 202 -10.53 7.72 17.06
CA ALA A 202 -9.63 6.90 16.23
C ALA A 202 -10.25 6.59 14.87
N SER A 203 -9.60 7.06 13.81
CA SER A 203 -9.85 6.62 12.44
C SER A 203 -8.50 6.41 11.74
N ALA A 204 -8.39 5.41 10.88
CA ALA A 204 -7.11 5.04 10.26
C ALA A 204 -7.19 5.16 8.74
N TYR A 205 -6.15 5.69 8.11
CA TYR A 205 -6.04 5.74 6.65
C TYR A 205 -4.64 5.32 6.21
N LEU A 206 -4.56 4.67 5.05
CA LEU A 206 -3.30 4.34 4.38
C LEU A 206 -3.03 5.37 3.30
N ARG A 207 -1.95 6.14 3.46
CA ARG A 207 -1.41 7.04 2.43
C ARG A 207 -0.10 6.51 1.88
N VAL A 208 0.02 6.45 0.56
CA VAL A 208 1.26 6.11 -0.14
C VAL A 208 1.55 7.22 -1.15
N PHE A 209 2.74 7.81 -1.11
CA PHE A 209 3.09 9.02 -1.89
C PHE A 209 2.10 10.18 -1.68
N GLY A 210 1.57 10.30 -0.46
CA GLY A 210 0.55 11.28 -0.06
C GLY A 210 -0.88 10.97 -0.53
N ASN A 211 -1.06 10.01 -1.43
CA ASN A 211 -2.37 9.62 -1.96
C ASN A 211 -3.06 8.71 -0.96
N GLU A 212 -4.31 9.02 -0.63
CA GLU A 212 -5.08 8.18 0.26
C GLU A 212 -5.67 6.99 -0.50
N LEU A 213 -5.15 5.79 -0.20
CA LEU A 213 -5.52 4.55 -0.89
C LEU A 213 -6.65 3.81 -0.19
N ARG A 214 -6.71 3.91 1.15
CA ARG A 214 -7.69 3.18 1.95
C ARG A 214 -7.99 3.89 3.26
N TYR A 215 -9.26 3.80 3.68
CA TYR A 215 -9.74 4.32 4.95
C TYR A 215 -10.43 3.19 5.73
N TRP A 216 -10.13 3.10 7.02
CA TRP A 216 -10.75 2.21 7.98
C TRP A 216 -11.39 3.03 9.10
N ASP A 217 -12.66 2.72 9.36
CA ASP A 217 -13.44 3.21 10.50
C ASP A 217 -13.78 2.04 11.45
N ASP A 218 -14.37 2.36 12.61
CA ASP A 218 -14.76 1.36 13.63
C ASP A 218 -15.69 0.26 13.09
N LYS A 219 -16.48 0.55 12.04
CA LYS A 219 -17.36 -0.45 11.40
C LYS A 219 -16.60 -1.44 10.53
N SER A 220 -15.48 -1.03 9.93
CA SER A 220 -14.65 -1.86 9.05
C SER A 220 -13.91 -2.99 9.81
N LEU A 221 -13.63 -2.80 11.10
CA LEU A 221 -13.08 -3.84 11.99
C LEU A 221 -14.08 -4.99 12.24
N ASN A 222 -15.38 -4.69 12.28
CA ASN A 222 -16.43 -5.70 12.45
C ASN A 222 -16.62 -6.58 11.20
N GLU A 223 -16.36 -6.06 9.99
CA GLU A 223 -16.37 -6.85 8.76
C GLU A 223 -15.23 -7.88 8.72
N LEU A 224 -14.05 -7.54 9.25
CA LEU A 224 -12.91 -8.46 9.38
C LEU A 224 -13.25 -9.64 10.30
N GLN A 225 -14.01 -9.38 11.36
CA GLN A 225 -14.54 -10.40 12.28
C GLN A 225 -15.55 -11.34 11.58
N SER A 226 -16.35 -10.83 10.64
CA SER A 226 -17.30 -11.65 9.86
C SER A 226 -16.61 -12.54 8.82
N SER A 227 -15.51 -12.06 8.22
CA SER A 227 -14.65 -12.83 7.32
C SER A 227 -13.91 -13.96 8.04
N LEU A 228 -13.47 -13.73 9.30
CA LEU A 228 -12.94 -14.78 10.16
C LEU A 228 -13.98 -15.85 10.49
N LYS A 229 -15.26 -15.48 10.70
CA LYS A 229 -16.37 -16.44 10.85
C LYS A 229 -16.60 -17.27 9.56
N ARG A 230 -16.45 -16.69 8.36
CA ARG A 230 -16.51 -17.46 7.09
C ARG A 230 -15.34 -18.43 6.93
N LEU A 231 -14.15 -18.09 7.42
CA LEU A 231 -12.99 -18.97 7.43
C LEU A 231 -13.25 -20.25 8.24
N MET A 232 -14.00 -20.15 9.34
CA MET A 232 -14.41 -21.30 10.15
C MET A 232 -15.38 -22.26 9.42
N TYR A 233 -16.05 -21.80 8.34
CA TYR A 233 -16.94 -22.61 7.51
C TYR A 233 -16.27 -23.19 6.26
N MET A 234 -15.29 -22.50 5.66
CA MET A 234 -14.76 -22.82 4.31
C MET A 234 -13.66 -23.89 4.25
N GLN A 235 -13.17 -24.39 5.39
CA GLN A 235 -12.16 -25.46 5.53
C GLN A 235 -10.75 -25.19 4.91
N SER A 236 -10.63 -24.39 3.84
CA SER A 236 -9.35 -23.92 3.30
C SER A 236 -9.50 -22.64 2.47
N LEU A 237 -8.62 -21.67 2.68
CA LEU A 237 -8.44 -20.45 1.91
C LEU A 237 -7.03 -20.44 1.33
N SER A 238 -6.91 -20.43 0.00
CA SER A 238 -5.64 -20.17 -0.69
C SER A 238 -5.80 -18.88 -1.50
N PHE A 239 -4.93 -17.93 -1.25
CA PHE A 239 -4.90 -16.63 -1.91
C PHE A 239 -3.49 -16.42 -2.44
N SER A 240 -3.35 -16.02 -3.70
CA SER A 240 -2.06 -15.64 -4.26
C SER A 240 -2.27 -14.56 -5.31
N LYS A 241 -1.58 -13.42 -5.16
CA LYS A 241 -1.67 -12.30 -6.08
C LYS A 241 -0.30 -11.67 -6.29
N THR A 242 -0.06 -11.26 -7.54
CA THR A 242 1.17 -10.63 -8.00
C THR A 242 0.85 -9.25 -8.58
N MET A 243 1.63 -8.24 -8.23
CA MET A 243 1.48 -6.85 -8.66
C MET A 243 2.82 -6.28 -9.12
N ALA A 244 2.78 -5.40 -10.13
CA ALA A 244 3.94 -4.60 -10.51
C ALA A 244 3.99 -3.39 -9.56
N LEU A 245 5.13 -3.18 -8.90
CA LEU A 245 5.33 -2.15 -7.88
C LEU A 245 6.03 -0.92 -8.46
N LEU A 246 7.00 -1.13 -9.34
CA LEU A 246 7.75 -0.06 -10.02
C LEU A 246 8.03 -0.50 -11.45
N ASP A 247 7.81 0.38 -12.41
CA ASP A 247 8.32 0.21 -13.77
C ASP A 247 8.77 1.57 -14.27
N SER A 248 10.07 1.76 -14.42
CA SER A 248 10.66 3.03 -14.87
C SER A 248 11.73 2.76 -15.92
N ARG A 249 11.70 3.57 -16.96
CA ARG A 249 12.61 3.51 -18.10
C ARG A 249 13.16 4.90 -18.36
N MET A 250 14.48 5.00 -18.50
CA MET A 250 15.18 6.18 -18.96
C MET A 250 16.03 5.82 -20.17
N ILE A 251 15.95 6.64 -21.22
CA ILE A 251 16.72 6.47 -22.46
C ILE A 251 17.66 7.65 -22.58
N ILE A 252 18.97 7.39 -22.60
CA ILE A 252 20.00 8.42 -22.73
C ILE A 252 20.70 8.24 -24.10
N PRO A 253 20.72 9.25 -24.98
CA PRO A 253 21.48 9.17 -26.21
C PRO A 253 22.99 9.20 -25.91
N THR A 254 23.73 8.20 -26.37
CA THR A 254 25.20 8.20 -26.24
C THR A 254 25.85 9.03 -27.34
N CYS A 255 27.12 9.43 -27.15
CA CYS A 255 27.88 10.18 -28.17
C CYS A 255 28.11 9.41 -29.48
N VAL A 256 27.97 8.08 -29.46
CA VAL A 256 28.07 7.21 -30.65
C VAL A 256 26.72 7.12 -31.39
N GLY A 257 25.67 7.76 -30.87
CA GLY A 257 24.32 7.76 -31.46
C GLY A 257 23.46 6.55 -31.10
N LEU A 258 23.98 5.62 -30.28
CA LEU A 258 23.21 4.48 -29.78
C LEU A 258 22.48 4.85 -28.48
N PRO A 259 21.20 4.45 -28.30
CA PRO A 259 20.48 4.70 -27.06
C PRO A 259 20.97 3.78 -25.93
N LEU A 260 21.33 4.39 -24.79
CA LEU A 260 21.52 3.70 -23.52
C LEU A 260 20.16 3.61 -22.81
N ASN A 261 19.66 2.39 -22.65
CA ASN A 261 18.44 2.09 -21.93
C ASN A 261 18.77 1.73 -20.48
N LEU A 262 18.25 2.51 -19.54
CA LEU A 262 18.22 2.18 -18.12
C LEU A 262 16.81 1.82 -17.73
N THR A 263 16.58 0.59 -17.29
CA THR A 263 15.26 0.11 -16.86
C THR A 263 15.33 -0.41 -15.44
N ILE A 264 14.32 -0.06 -14.64
CA ILE A 264 14.10 -0.61 -13.32
C ILE A 264 12.67 -1.13 -13.24
N SER A 265 12.51 -2.42 -13.01
CA SER A 265 11.22 -3.07 -12.88
C SER A 265 11.16 -3.86 -11.57
N THR A 266 10.09 -3.65 -10.80
CA THR A 266 9.86 -4.30 -9.51
C THR A 266 8.50 -4.99 -9.53
N THR A 267 8.49 -6.26 -9.16
CA THR A 267 7.29 -7.09 -9.04
C THR A 267 7.19 -7.63 -7.63
N GLY A 268 6.04 -7.46 -6.99
CA GLY A 268 5.73 -8.05 -5.69
C GLY A 268 4.66 -9.14 -5.81
N SER A 269 4.76 -10.20 -5.03
CA SER A 269 3.72 -11.21 -4.87
C SER A 269 3.42 -11.44 -3.39
N ILE A 270 2.15 -11.68 -3.07
CA ILE A 270 1.71 -12.04 -1.73
C ILE A 270 0.83 -13.27 -1.88
N SER A 271 1.12 -14.31 -1.11
CA SER A 271 0.32 -15.51 -1.03
C SER A 271 0.04 -15.89 0.42
N LEU A 272 -1.15 -16.43 0.64
CA LEU A 272 -1.63 -16.86 1.94
C LEU A 272 -2.38 -18.18 1.75
N ASP A 273 -1.84 -19.23 2.37
CA ASP A 273 -2.53 -20.50 2.49
C ASP A 273 -2.97 -20.69 3.95
N ALA A 274 -4.28 -20.77 4.18
CA ALA A 274 -4.87 -21.01 5.48
C ALA A 274 -5.82 -22.20 5.40
N LYS A 275 -5.66 -23.21 6.26
CA LYS A 275 -6.56 -24.37 6.36
C LYS A 275 -7.08 -24.48 7.77
N ALA A 276 -8.39 -24.74 7.91
CA ALA A 276 -9.03 -24.90 9.21
C ALA A 276 -9.86 -26.18 9.20
N SER A 277 -9.57 -27.12 10.10
CA SER A 277 -10.36 -28.34 10.25
C SER A 277 -10.96 -28.40 11.65
N LEU A 278 -12.28 -28.58 11.73
CA LEU A 278 -13.01 -28.76 12.99
C LEU A 278 -13.51 -30.21 13.07
N GLN A 279 -13.00 -30.99 14.02
CA GLN A 279 -13.46 -32.37 14.27
C GLN A 279 -14.50 -32.40 15.40
N ARG A 280 -15.72 -32.84 15.09
CA ARG A 280 -16.78 -33.16 16.07
C ARG A 280 -16.77 -34.66 16.33
N PRO A 281 -16.89 -35.18 17.58
CA PRO A 281 -17.48 -34.54 18.77
C PRO A 281 -16.49 -33.94 19.80
N LYS A 282 -15.17 -34.01 19.57
CA LYS A 282 -14.14 -33.57 20.54
C LYS A 282 -13.83 -32.05 20.53
N TYR A 283 -14.49 -31.27 19.67
CA TYR A 283 -14.22 -29.84 19.44
C TYR A 283 -12.72 -29.55 19.22
N GLU A 284 -12.05 -30.38 18.41
CA GLU A 284 -10.66 -30.15 18.03
C GLU A 284 -10.61 -29.24 16.80
N LEU A 285 -10.00 -28.07 16.94
CA LEU A 285 -9.81 -27.10 15.87
C LEU A 285 -8.32 -27.05 15.49
N ASN A 286 -7.99 -27.48 14.27
CA ASN A 286 -6.64 -27.38 13.74
C ASN A 286 -6.59 -26.27 12.68
N ILE A 287 -5.61 -25.38 12.78
CA ILE A 287 -5.42 -24.24 11.89
C ILE A 287 -3.99 -24.30 11.34
N ASP A 288 -3.80 -24.48 10.03
CA ASP A 288 -2.50 -24.34 9.35
C ASP A 288 -2.49 -23.00 8.60
N PHE A 289 -1.55 -22.12 8.93
CA PHE A 289 -1.46 -20.78 8.39
C PHE A 289 -0.06 -20.52 7.83
N ARG A 290 0.02 -20.23 6.53
CA ARG A 290 1.28 -20.05 5.78
C ARG A 290 1.21 -18.79 4.92
N PRO A 291 1.59 -17.63 5.46
CA PRO A 291 1.79 -16.43 4.67
C PRO A 291 3.19 -16.43 4.05
N SER A 292 3.24 -16.01 2.79
CA SER A 292 4.49 -15.76 2.09
C SER A 292 4.36 -14.53 1.20
N ALA A 293 5.46 -13.82 1.04
CA ALA A 293 5.55 -12.70 0.12
C ALA A 293 6.90 -12.74 -0.59
N SER A 294 6.94 -12.27 -1.84
CA SER A 294 8.18 -12.13 -2.59
C SER A 294 8.21 -10.79 -3.31
N ILE A 295 9.39 -10.20 -3.40
CA ILE A 295 9.66 -8.97 -4.13
C ILE A 295 10.86 -9.24 -5.03
N GLN A 296 10.68 -9.03 -6.32
CA GLN A 296 11.73 -9.15 -7.33
C GLN A 296 11.98 -7.78 -7.95
N VAL A 297 13.20 -7.29 -7.78
CA VAL A 297 13.70 -6.06 -8.41
C VAL A 297 14.65 -6.46 -9.54
N LYS A 298 14.43 -5.93 -10.74
CA LYS A 298 15.30 -6.06 -11.90
C LYS A 298 15.77 -4.67 -12.32
N GLY A 299 17.07 -4.43 -12.25
CA GLY A 299 17.71 -3.26 -12.86
C GLY A 299 18.49 -3.70 -14.09
N GLU A 300 18.30 -3.07 -15.23
CA GLU A 300 19.03 -3.35 -16.46
C GLU A 300 19.59 -2.05 -17.05
N MET A 301 20.87 -2.12 -17.45
CA MET A 301 21.57 -1.10 -18.22
C MET A 301 22.00 -1.75 -19.52
N SER A 302 21.41 -1.37 -20.65
CA SER A 302 21.73 -1.96 -21.95
C SER A 302 21.82 -0.93 -23.07
N VAL A 303 22.73 -1.15 -24.00
CA VAL A 303 22.81 -0.40 -25.27
C VAL A 303 22.15 -1.25 -26.34
N ASP A 304 21.21 -0.65 -27.07
CA ASP A 304 20.49 -1.31 -28.15
C ASP A 304 20.94 -0.76 -29.51
N ALA A 305 21.61 -1.59 -30.30
CA ALA A 305 22.08 -1.25 -31.63
C ALA A 305 21.15 -1.76 -32.74
N HIS A 306 19.91 -2.13 -32.42
CA HIS A 306 18.89 -2.74 -33.31
C HIS A 306 19.26 -4.16 -33.81
N VAL A 307 20.51 -4.39 -34.23
CA VAL A 307 21.06 -5.70 -34.64
C VAL A 307 21.62 -6.52 -33.47
N SER A 308 21.99 -5.86 -32.37
CA SER A 308 22.53 -6.51 -31.18
C SER A 308 22.28 -5.66 -29.95
N ARG A 309 22.06 -6.33 -28.82
CA ARG A 309 21.92 -5.71 -27.51
C ARG A 309 23.07 -6.15 -26.63
N ALA A 310 23.67 -5.23 -25.89
CA ALA A 310 24.70 -5.52 -24.90
C ALA A 310 24.38 -4.78 -23.61
N GLY A 311 24.46 -5.45 -22.46
CA GLY A 311 24.13 -4.81 -21.19
C GLY A 311 24.46 -5.63 -19.96
N LEU A 312 24.20 -5.03 -18.80
CA LEU A 312 24.29 -5.63 -17.49
C LEU A 312 22.90 -5.61 -16.83
N LYS A 313 22.52 -6.73 -16.25
CA LYS A 313 21.24 -6.91 -15.55
C LYS A 313 21.49 -7.40 -14.14
N MET A 314 20.96 -6.66 -13.16
CA MET A 314 20.93 -7.01 -11.75
C MET A 314 19.54 -7.52 -11.39
N VAL A 315 19.47 -8.67 -10.73
CA VAL A 315 18.21 -9.26 -10.24
C VAL A 315 18.35 -9.46 -8.73
N THR A 316 17.55 -8.74 -7.96
CA THR A 316 17.43 -8.90 -6.51
C THR A 316 16.09 -9.53 -6.18
N VAL A 317 16.10 -10.64 -5.45
CA VAL A 317 14.90 -11.32 -4.98
C VAL A 317 14.92 -11.31 -3.46
N ALA A 318 13.90 -10.70 -2.87
CA ALA A 318 13.59 -10.79 -1.45
C ALA A 318 12.36 -11.68 -1.29
N HIS A 319 12.39 -12.66 -0.39
CA HIS A 319 11.25 -13.51 -0.11
C HIS A 319 11.11 -13.75 1.39
N THR A 320 9.87 -13.92 1.84
CA THR A 320 9.52 -14.28 3.20
C THR A 320 8.61 -15.50 3.17
N SER A 321 8.95 -16.49 4.00
CA SER A 321 8.24 -17.76 4.08
C SER A 321 8.05 -18.15 5.54
N THR A 322 6.90 -17.78 6.10
CA THR A 322 6.57 -18.16 7.49
C THR A 322 5.39 -19.12 7.51
N GLY A 323 5.32 -19.95 8.55
CA GLY A 323 4.23 -20.91 8.70
C GLY A 323 4.05 -21.31 10.15
N ALA A 324 2.81 -21.45 10.58
CA ALA A 324 2.45 -21.89 11.91
C ALA A 324 1.23 -22.82 11.85
N LYS A 325 1.24 -23.84 12.70
CA LYS A 325 0.08 -24.69 12.94
C LYS A 325 -0.40 -24.49 14.37
N LEU A 326 -1.69 -24.32 14.55
CA LEU A 326 -2.32 -24.15 15.85
C LEU A 326 -3.40 -25.20 16.03
N ASP A 327 -3.22 -26.06 17.03
CA ASP A 327 -4.19 -27.06 17.42
C ASP A 327 -4.84 -26.65 18.74
N ILE A 328 -6.17 -26.57 18.77
CA ILE A 328 -6.95 -26.14 19.95
C ILE A 328 -7.77 -27.33 20.42
N ARG A 329 -7.54 -27.75 21.68
CA ARG A 329 -8.22 -28.87 22.34
C ARG A 329 -8.56 -28.51 23.78
N ASN A 330 -9.84 -28.49 24.17
CA ASN A 330 -10.26 -28.31 25.57
C ASN A 330 -9.56 -27.15 26.31
N ASN A 331 -9.52 -25.94 25.71
CA ASN A 331 -8.81 -24.74 26.21
C ASN A 331 -7.27 -24.83 26.28
N LYS A 332 -6.67 -25.88 25.70
CA LYS A 332 -5.23 -25.96 25.45
C LYS A 332 -4.95 -25.51 24.03
N PHE A 333 -3.93 -24.66 23.88
CA PHE A 333 -3.45 -24.15 22.60
C PHE A 333 -2.07 -24.76 22.34
N ASP A 334 -1.98 -25.66 21.36
CA ASP A 334 -0.73 -26.27 20.93
C ASP A 334 -0.25 -25.57 19.65
N LEU A 335 0.73 -24.67 19.79
CA LEU A 335 1.37 -23.98 18.68
C LEU A 335 2.55 -24.79 18.16
N GLN A 336 2.40 -25.38 16.98
CA GLN A 336 3.45 -26.10 16.26
C GLN A 336 4.11 -25.18 15.22
N ILE A 337 5.40 -24.93 15.41
CA ILE A 337 6.25 -24.19 14.47
C ILE A 337 7.07 -25.22 13.67
N PRO A 338 7.35 -25.03 12.36
CA PRO A 338 8.10 -25.97 11.53
C PRO A 338 9.40 -26.48 12.19
N GLN A 339 9.58 -27.80 12.21
CA GLN A 339 10.37 -28.46 13.25
C GLN A 339 11.90 -28.34 13.17
N LYS A 340 12.50 -27.84 12.08
CA LYS A 340 13.97 -27.86 11.94
C LYS A 340 14.59 -26.51 11.56
N LYS A 341 14.08 -25.86 10.53
CA LYS A 341 14.53 -24.53 10.09
C LYS A 341 13.38 -23.83 9.37
N MET A 342 13.13 -22.58 9.72
CA MET A 342 12.15 -21.72 9.05
C MET A 342 12.87 -20.49 8.50
N GLU A 343 12.77 -20.26 7.19
CA GLU A 343 13.39 -19.11 6.51
C GLU A 343 12.42 -17.93 6.52
N ILE A 344 12.65 -17.00 7.46
CA ILE A 344 11.75 -15.88 7.71
C ILE A 344 11.88 -14.85 6.59
N PHE A 345 13.12 -14.55 6.21
CA PHE A 345 13.42 -13.60 5.16
C PHE A 345 14.74 -13.96 4.47
N ASN A 346 14.74 -14.02 3.16
CA ASN A 346 15.96 -14.17 2.36
C ASN A 346 15.98 -13.05 1.33
N LEU A 347 17.15 -12.46 1.15
CA LEU A 347 17.46 -11.52 0.10
C LEU A 347 18.67 -12.03 -0.65
N LYS A 348 18.54 -12.16 -1.97
CA LYS A 348 19.59 -12.61 -2.87
C LYS A 348 19.69 -11.69 -4.07
N THR A 349 20.92 -11.27 -4.40
CA THR A 349 21.21 -10.50 -5.61
C THR A 349 22.10 -11.31 -6.56
N ASP A 350 21.72 -11.37 -7.83
CA ASP A 350 22.45 -12.03 -8.91
C ASP A 350 22.66 -11.05 -10.08
N PHE A 351 23.77 -11.20 -10.81
CA PHE A 351 24.15 -10.36 -11.95
C PHE A 351 24.25 -11.18 -13.23
N TYR A 352 23.85 -10.58 -14.35
CA TYR A 352 23.80 -11.21 -15.68
C TYR A 352 24.33 -10.24 -16.73
N ILE A 353 25.15 -10.73 -17.66
CA ILE A 353 25.44 -10.02 -18.90
C ILE A 353 24.36 -10.37 -19.92
N VAL A 354 23.80 -9.34 -20.53
CA VAL A 354 22.85 -9.44 -21.64
C VAL A 354 23.65 -9.31 -22.93
N HIS A 355 23.57 -10.32 -23.81
CA HIS A 355 24.14 -10.27 -25.14
C HIS A 355 23.15 -10.85 -26.16
N ARG A 356 22.69 -10.02 -27.09
CA ARG A 356 21.57 -10.31 -28.00
C ARG A 356 20.33 -10.73 -27.19
N ASN A 357 19.86 -11.95 -27.37
CA ASN A 357 18.74 -12.54 -26.63
C ASN A 357 19.17 -13.50 -25.51
N SER A 358 20.48 -13.59 -25.23
CA SER A 358 21.02 -14.48 -24.20
C SER A 358 21.39 -13.70 -22.94
N GLU A 359 20.97 -14.22 -21.79
CA GLU A 359 21.40 -13.77 -20.48
C GLU A 359 22.38 -14.80 -19.91
N LYS A 360 23.61 -14.37 -19.63
CA LYS A 360 24.62 -15.23 -19.01
C LYS A 360 24.92 -14.71 -17.62
N LYS A 361 24.84 -15.59 -16.62
CA LYS A 361 25.16 -15.22 -15.24
C LYS A 361 26.61 -14.74 -15.17
N GLN A 362 26.79 -13.51 -14.70
CA GLN A 362 28.10 -12.88 -14.58
C GLN A 362 28.72 -13.25 -13.24
N ARG A 363 29.97 -13.71 -13.28
CA ARG A 363 30.79 -13.79 -12.06
C ARG A 363 31.33 -12.40 -11.79
N MET A 364 30.87 -11.80 -10.69
CA MET A 364 31.34 -10.50 -10.20
C MET A 364 32.59 -10.69 -9.34
N ILE A 365 32.95 -9.73 -8.49
CA ILE A 365 34.07 -9.85 -7.55
C ILE A 365 33.79 -11.03 -6.60
N VAL A 366 34.68 -12.01 -6.61
CA VAL A 366 34.63 -13.20 -5.74
C VAL A 366 35.69 -13.19 -4.65
N ASP A 367 36.60 -12.22 -4.70
CA ASP A 367 37.68 -12.07 -3.74
C ASP A 367 37.17 -11.45 -2.43
N ASN A 368 37.77 -11.85 -1.30
CA ASN A 368 37.50 -11.30 0.03
C ASN A 368 35.99 -11.27 0.40
N VAL A 369 35.23 -12.29 0.02
CA VAL A 369 33.82 -12.42 0.44
C VAL A 369 33.76 -12.57 1.96
N LYS A 370 33.11 -11.61 2.62
CA LYS A 370 32.88 -11.65 4.07
C LYS A 370 31.57 -12.34 4.35
N LYS A 371 31.59 -13.27 5.30
CA LYS A 371 30.40 -13.89 5.89
C LYS A 371 30.31 -13.45 7.35
N HIS A 372 29.25 -12.73 7.69
CA HIS A 372 28.91 -12.41 9.07
C HIS A 372 27.68 -13.21 9.47
N GLU A 373 27.80 -13.98 10.54
CA GLU A 373 26.71 -14.80 11.08
C GLU A 373 26.51 -14.41 12.54
N VAL A 374 25.30 -14.01 12.89
CA VAL A 374 24.93 -13.59 14.25
C VAL A 374 23.64 -14.30 14.62
N CYS A 375 23.63 -14.94 15.78
CA CYS A 375 22.44 -15.57 16.33
C CYS A 375 22.04 -14.95 17.67
N THR A 376 20.78 -15.10 18.05
CA THR A 376 20.28 -14.71 19.36
C THR A 376 21.06 -15.38 20.50
N GLY A 377 21.22 -14.67 21.61
CA GLY A 377 21.97 -15.16 22.77
C GLY A 377 21.29 -16.33 23.50
N LYS A 378 22.02 -16.93 24.45
CA LYS A 378 21.59 -18.11 25.23
C LYS A 378 20.25 -17.94 25.94
N PHE A 379 19.88 -16.71 26.32
CA PHE A 379 18.60 -16.42 26.97
C PHE A 379 17.39 -16.81 26.09
N MET A 380 17.39 -16.44 24.80
CA MET A 380 16.31 -16.81 23.88
C MET A 380 16.19 -18.33 23.74
N LYS A 381 17.34 -19.00 23.58
CA LYS A 381 17.39 -20.46 23.55
C LYS A 381 16.82 -21.09 24.82
N GLN A 382 17.14 -20.58 26.00
CA GLN A 382 16.67 -21.13 27.28
C GLN A 382 15.17 -20.89 27.52
N VAL A 383 14.65 -19.73 27.13
CA VAL A 383 13.25 -19.36 27.39
C VAL A 383 12.31 -19.98 26.35
N THR A 384 12.71 -20.00 25.07
CA THR A 384 11.83 -20.44 23.99
C THR A 384 12.27 -21.75 23.34
N GLY A 385 13.51 -22.20 23.48
CA GLY A 385 14.04 -23.34 22.72
C GLY A 385 14.29 -23.04 21.23
N LEU A 386 14.24 -21.75 20.84
CA LEU A 386 14.47 -21.28 19.48
C LEU A 386 15.70 -20.38 19.41
N SER A 387 16.41 -20.47 18.28
CA SER A 387 17.50 -19.58 17.92
C SER A 387 17.17 -18.85 16.63
N PHE A 388 17.16 -17.52 16.65
CA PHE A 388 17.07 -16.71 15.44
C PHE A 388 18.48 -16.35 14.99
N CYS A 389 18.78 -16.61 13.73
CA CYS A 389 20.08 -16.39 13.14
C CYS A 389 19.96 -15.56 11.88
N GLN A 390 20.92 -14.66 11.69
CA GLN A 390 21.10 -13.91 10.46
C GLN A 390 22.47 -14.19 9.85
N ILE A 391 22.51 -14.39 8.53
CA ILE A 391 23.73 -14.53 7.75
C ILE A 391 23.75 -13.41 6.72
N LEU A 392 24.82 -12.61 6.72
CA LEU A 392 25.11 -11.63 5.67
C LEU A 392 26.39 -12.09 4.94
N LYS A 393 26.28 -12.30 3.63
CA LYS A 393 27.39 -12.59 2.73
C LYS A 393 27.50 -11.50 1.67
N PHE A 394 28.66 -10.86 1.56
CA PHE A 394 28.91 -9.84 0.54
C PHE A 394 30.39 -9.82 0.13
N PRO A 395 30.70 -9.45 -1.12
CA PRO A 395 32.08 -9.24 -1.55
C PRO A 395 32.61 -7.92 -0.98
N ASN A 396 33.68 -7.98 -0.18
CA ASN A 396 34.34 -6.79 0.33
C ASN A 396 35.35 -6.28 -0.70
N ALA A 397 34.94 -5.25 -1.44
CA ALA A 397 35.72 -4.65 -2.51
C ALA A 397 36.58 -3.45 -2.08
N SER A 398 36.81 -3.21 -0.78
CA SER A 398 37.58 -2.05 -0.30
C SER A 398 39.02 -1.98 -0.83
N HIS A 399 39.58 -3.11 -1.28
CA HIS A 399 40.92 -3.18 -1.89
C HIS A 399 40.90 -3.01 -3.42
N HIS A 400 39.73 -3.03 -4.06
CA HIS A 400 39.58 -2.84 -5.50
C HIS A 400 39.25 -1.38 -5.80
N LYS A 401 40.23 -0.63 -6.31
CA LYS A 401 40.06 0.80 -6.63
C LYS A 401 39.03 1.08 -7.73
N GLU A 402 38.82 0.11 -8.63
CA GLU A 402 37.87 0.21 -9.75
C GLU A 402 36.53 -0.49 -9.46
N ALA A 403 36.33 -1.01 -8.25
CA ALA A 403 35.07 -1.65 -7.92
C ALA A 403 33.93 -0.61 -7.86
N PRO A 404 32.74 -0.96 -8.38
CA PRO A 404 31.57 -0.09 -8.25
C PRO A 404 31.12 0.00 -6.78
N PHE A 405 30.27 0.98 -6.46
CA PHE A 405 29.69 1.07 -5.12
C PHE A 405 28.80 -0.11 -4.80
N PHE A 406 28.82 -0.55 -3.54
CA PHE A 406 27.86 -1.53 -3.01
C PHE A 406 26.42 -1.06 -3.28
N PRO A 407 25.50 -1.93 -3.75
CA PRO A 407 25.60 -3.40 -3.85
C PRO A 407 26.10 -3.93 -5.20
N PHE A 408 26.62 -3.09 -6.11
CA PHE A 408 27.08 -3.54 -7.44
C PHE A 408 28.44 -4.26 -7.45
N THR A 409 29.11 -4.35 -6.29
CA THR A 409 30.37 -5.09 -6.13
C THR A 409 30.23 -6.58 -6.41
N GLY A 410 29.04 -7.15 -6.18
CA GLY A 410 28.71 -8.52 -6.54
C GLY A 410 27.55 -9.11 -5.73
N PRO A 411 27.29 -10.43 -5.85
CA PRO A 411 26.17 -11.08 -5.20
C PRO A 411 26.12 -10.87 -3.68
N VAL A 412 25.01 -10.31 -3.21
CA VAL A 412 24.72 -10.16 -1.78
C VAL A 412 23.69 -11.21 -1.39
N VAL A 413 23.94 -11.93 -0.31
CA VAL A 413 22.99 -12.87 0.30
C VAL A 413 22.77 -12.45 1.75
N TYR A 414 21.51 -12.20 2.11
CA TYR A 414 21.09 -12.00 3.48
C TYR A 414 20.01 -13.03 3.82
N ASP A 415 20.27 -13.87 4.82
CA ASP A 415 19.36 -14.89 5.29
C ASP A 415 19.00 -14.60 6.74
N LEU A 416 17.70 -14.47 7.04
CA LEU A 416 17.16 -14.47 8.40
C LEU A 416 16.32 -15.74 8.55
N TYR A 417 16.72 -16.60 9.47
CA TYR A 417 16.03 -17.86 9.72
C TYR A 417 15.98 -18.17 11.21
N MET A 418 15.03 -19.03 11.56
CA MET A 418 14.84 -19.55 12.90
C MET A 418 15.14 -21.05 12.91
N ILE A 419 15.93 -21.50 13.87
CA ILE A 419 16.22 -22.91 14.14
C ILE A 419 15.47 -23.30 15.42
N ASN A 420 14.85 -24.47 15.38
CA ASN A 420 14.35 -25.13 16.58
C ASN A 420 15.47 -25.99 17.18
N GLU A 421 15.97 -25.63 18.36
CA GLU A 421 17.07 -26.34 19.01
C GLU A 421 16.57 -27.29 20.10
N ASP A 422 15.57 -26.89 20.88
CA ASP A 422 15.14 -27.62 22.10
C ASP A 422 13.60 -27.60 22.31
N ALA A 423 12.78 -27.30 21.30
CA ALA A 423 11.31 -27.29 21.38
C ALA A 423 10.65 -28.39 20.51
N PRO A 424 10.80 -29.69 20.85
CA PRO A 424 10.42 -30.81 19.97
C PRO A 424 8.91 -30.95 19.69
N ASN A 425 8.04 -30.47 20.59
CA ASN A 425 6.58 -30.66 20.49
C ASN A 425 5.80 -29.35 20.27
N GLY A 426 6.47 -28.24 19.96
CA GLY A 426 5.85 -26.92 19.90
C GLY A 426 5.61 -26.31 21.29
N TYR A 427 4.77 -25.28 21.37
CA TYR A 427 4.43 -24.61 22.62
C TYR A 427 3.01 -24.95 23.02
N GLN A 428 2.84 -25.45 24.25
CA GLN A 428 1.54 -25.62 24.85
C GLN A 428 1.26 -24.43 25.78
N ILE A 429 0.23 -23.66 25.46
CA ILE A 429 -0.23 -22.56 26.28
C ILE A 429 -1.59 -22.96 26.85
N GLU A 430 -1.68 -23.00 28.18
CA GLU A 430 -2.94 -23.23 28.89
C GLU A 430 -3.48 -21.89 29.39
N ALA A 431 -4.68 -21.52 28.95
CA ALA A 431 -5.34 -20.31 29.41
C ALA A 431 -6.55 -20.66 30.28
N PHE A 432 -6.52 -20.23 31.55
CA PHE A 432 -7.64 -20.37 32.47
C PHE A 432 -8.50 -19.11 32.41
N SER A 433 -9.57 -19.15 31.63
CA SER A 433 -10.58 -18.09 31.62
C SER A 433 -11.69 -18.42 32.62
N LYS A 434 -12.04 -17.47 33.50
CA LYS A 434 -13.27 -17.53 34.33
C LYS A 434 -14.56 -17.43 33.50
N VAL A 435 -14.45 -17.04 32.23
CA VAL A 435 -15.55 -16.91 31.28
C VAL A 435 -15.45 -18.04 30.25
N ARG A 436 -16.51 -18.84 30.10
CA ARG A 436 -16.60 -19.86 29.03
C ARG A 436 -16.40 -19.18 27.66
N LEU A 437 -15.29 -19.49 26.98
CA LEU A 437 -14.94 -18.95 25.66
C LEU A 437 -15.81 -19.50 24.51
N PHE A 438 -16.70 -20.46 24.80
CA PHE A 438 -17.72 -20.94 23.89
C PHE A 438 -19.02 -21.15 24.66
N SER A 439 -19.89 -20.14 24.67
CA SER A 439 -21.33 -20.36 24.71
C SER A 439 -21.78 -20.44 23.25
N LEU A 440 -21.96 -21.67 22.77
CA LEU A 440 -22.70 -21.95 21.54
C LEU A 440 -24.13 -21.42 21.65
#